data_AF-A0A4Z1EWJ6-F1
#
_entry.id   AF-A0A4Z1EWJ6-F1
#
_cell.length_a   1.000
_cell.length_b   1.000
_cell.length_c   1.000
_cell.angle_alpha   90.00
_cell.angle_beta   90.00
_cell.angle_gamma   90.00
#
_symmetry.space_group_name_H-M   'P 1'
#
loop_
_entity.id
_entity.type
_entity.pdbx_description
1 polymer ?
#
loop_
_entity_poly.entity_id
_entity_poly.type
_entity_poly.pdbx_seq_one_letter_code
_entity_poly.pdbx_strand_id
1 'polypeptide(L)'
;MSTPPNKPFSDHKITAKKSNPRISAVPKNVDEVPPNTIQPFLQKALESSINTGEIPASLFPPIAEKYHNTISHNDSVPWPILNSSARNNILLYPGSFNPPHQGHLATIRYCSERREQLGITTMFLFVDPGSIVTSKKKKWGEIILPQNLRYELFYKVPEVSQLVASGWLQLLVGDMDNHIEVLRATTDLVSEAGYAIKLVGLLGGDKLTVESAPHVHPGNLQEWGPVDEFLIINARRPVDFFDPKTDKAPIDLPGCTKWKRGTEKGDEEEGTIDNEVGVLWKCQALTVPGKPTIQFRASQHSASNGVSSTKIRQIMTEALDEKLMDGLKDKVISAEFLVEWLILQRNQSRKVSDEKAFI
;
A
#
# COMPACT_ATOMS: atom_id res chain seq x y z
N MET A 1 36.71 -62.35 36.63
CA MET A 1 35.76 -63.28 37.27
C MET A 1 34.74 -62.47 38.04
N SER A 2 33.45 -62.72 37.77
CA SER A 2 32.30 -62.67 38.69
C SER A 2 31.88 -61.34 39.37
N THR A 3 30.85 -60.69 38.81
CA THR A 3 29.81 -59.87 39.48
C THR A 3 28.72 -60.77 40.11
N PRO A 4 27.63 -60.31 40.80
CA PRO A 4 27.20 -58.98 41.35
C PRO A 4 26.47 -59.13 42.75
N PRO A 5 25.36 -58.43 43.13
CA PRO A 5 25.01 -56.99 43.23
C PRO A 5 24.42 -56.56 44.63
N ASN A 6 24.18 -55.25 44.87
CA ASN A 6 22.87 -54.78 45.37
C ASN A 6 22.60 -53.25 45.20
N LYS A 7 21.31 -52.95 45.01
CA LYS A 7 20.66 -51.71 44.50
C LYS A 7 20.65 -50.49 45.45
N PRO A 8 20.41 -49.26 44.93
CA PRO A 8 20.18 -48.05 45.72
C PRO A 8 18.71 -47.60 45.83
N PHE A 9 18.54 -46.62 46.73
CA PHE A 9 17.38 -45.89 47.27
C PHE A 9 16.47 -45.16 46.26
N SER A 10 15.24 -44.85 46.71
CA SER A 10 14.35 -43.83 46.14
C SER A 10 13.67 -43.05 47.28
N ASP A 11 13.88 -41.72 47.28
CA ASP A 11 13.37 -40.75 48.26
C ASP A 11 12.04 -40.12 47.83
N HIS A 12 11.19 -39.89 48.84
CA HIS A 12 9.95 -39.14 48.79
C HIS A 12 10.18 -37.63 48.54
N LYS A 13 9.38 -37.02 47.66
CA LYS A 13 9.25 -35.55 47.57
C LYS A 13 7.89 -35.08 48.08
N ILE A 14 7.97 -34.21 49.09
CA ILE A 14 6.91 -33.54 49.81
C ILE A 14 6.41 -32.32 49.03
N THR A 15 5.09 -32.14 49.04
CA THR A 15 4.33 -30.98 48.54
C THR A 15 4.49 -29.78 49.47
N ALA A 16 4.68 -28.58 48.90
CA ALA A 16 4.56 -27.32 49.62
C ALA A 16 3.48 -26.44 48.95
N LYS A 17 2.52 -25.99 49.76
CA LYS A 17 1.40 -25.10 49.45
C LYS A 17 1.60 -23.79 50.23
N LYS A 18 1.10 -22.69 49.65
CA LYS A 18 0.94 -21.27 50.13
C LYS A 18 1.92 -20.31 49.44
N SER A 19 1.52 -19.14 48.96
CA SER A 19 0.31 -18.32 49.16
C SER A 19 0.25 -17.19 48.11
N ASN A 20 -0.97 -16.76 47.77
CA ASN A 20 -1.26 -15.54 47.00
C ASN A 20 -0.64 -14.27 47.62
N PRO A 21 -0.48 -13.22 46.80
CA PRO A 21 -1.30 -12.04 47.04
C PRO A 21 -1.99 -11.51 45.78
N ARG A 22 -3.21 -11.00 46.01
CA ARG A 22 -4.02 -10.19 45.08
C ARG A 22 -3.18 -9.08 44.45
N ILE A 23 -3.25 -8.95 43.13
CA ILE A 23 -3.20 -7.65 42.46
C ILE A 23 -4.47 -7.51 41.63
N SER A 24 -5.12 -6.38 41.91
CA SER A 24 -6.37 -5.86 41.38
C SER A 24 -6.57 -6.07 39.88
N ALA A 25 -7.54 -6.91 39.52
CA ALA A 25 -8.19 -6.84 38.22
C ALA A 25 -9.12 -5.62 38.25
N VAL A 26 -8.74 -4.56 37.54
CA VAL A 26 -9.65 -3.46 37.20
C VAL A 26 -10.76 -4.06 36.32
N PRO A 27 -12.04 -3.83 36.61
CA PRO A 27 -13.12 -4.23 35.71
C PRO A 27 -12.98 -3.42 34.41
N LYS A 28 -12.89 -4.10 33.26
CA LYS A 28 -13.10 -3.46 31.96
C LYS A 28 -14.49 -2.81 31.99
N ASN A 29 -14.57 -1.52 31.68
CA ASN A 29 -15.83 -0.82 31.38
C ASN A 29 -16.61 -1.68 30.37
N VAL A 30 -17.82 -2.12 30.73
CA VAL A 30 -18.64 -3.02 29.90
C VAL A 30 -19.53 -2.24 28.92
N ASP A 31 -19.49 -0.91 28.89
CA ASP A 31 -20.47 -0.11 28.14
C ASP A 31 -19.88 0.91 27.13
N GLU A 32 -18.59 0.84 26.80
CA GLU A 32 -18.09 1.67 25.70
C GLU A 32 -18.35 0.98 24.36
N VAL A 33 -19.31 1.53 23.60
CA VAL A 33 -19.55 1.15 22.20
C VAL A 33 -18.22 1.27 21.45
N PRO A 34 -17.72 0.18 20.84
CA PRO A 34 -16.45 0.23 20.12
C PRO A 34 -16.48 1.33 19.06
N PRO A 35 -15.36 2.04 18.85
CA PRO A 35 -15.28 3.00 17.78
C PRO A 35 -15.64 2.33 16.45
N ASN A 36 -16.50 2.97 15.68
CA ASN A 36 -16.97 2.44 14.42
C ASN A 36 -16.18 2.99 13.22
N THR A 37 -15.06 3.68 13.42
CA THR A 37 -14.18 4.18 12.35
C THR A 37 -12.74 3.71 12.56
N ILE A 38 -11.93 3.72 11.50
CA ILE A 38 -10.51 3.30 11.57
C ILE A 38 -9.64 4.28 12.40
N GLN A 39 -10.02 5.55 12.48
CA GLN A 39 -9.20 6.62 13.04
C GLN A 39 -8.64 6.32 14.43
N PRO A 40 -9.43 5.91 15.44
CA PRO A 40 -8.93 5.77 16.80
C PRO A 40 -7.95 4.60 16.91
N PHE A 41 -8.16 3.55 16.11
CA PHE A 41 -7.26 2.39 16.06
C PHE A 41 -5.93 2.76 15.40
N LEU A 42 -5.98 3.52 14.29
CA LEU A 42 -4.77 4.02 13.62
C LEU A 42 -3.99 4.96 14.54
N GLN A 43 -4.66 5.90 15.19
CA GLN A 43 -4.03 6.84 16.12
C GLN A 43 -3.33 6.09 17.26
N LYS A 44 -4.02 5.11 17.87
CA LYS A 44 -3.43 4.27 18.91
C LYS A 44 -2.20 3.50 18.42
N ALA A 45 -2.21 3.00 17.17
CA ALA A 45 -1.06 2.32 16.58
C ALA A 45 0.12 3.28 16.34
N LEU A 46 -0.15 4.47 15.79
CA LEU A 46 0.84 5.52 15.53
C LEU A 46 1.50 6.03 16.81
N GLU A 47 0.75 6.13 17.91
CA GLU A 47 1.22 6.58 19.23
C GLU A 47 1.88 5.47 20.06
N SER A 48 1.82 4.22 19.60
CA SER A 48 2.34 3.08 20.34
C SER A 48 3.86 2.95 20.20
N SER A 49 4.46 2.17 21.11
CA SER A 49 5.88 1.86 21.09
C SER A 49 6.31 0.95 19.93
N ILE A 50 5.41 0.54 19.02
CA ILE A 50 5.78 -0.17 17.80
C ILE A 50 6.32 0.79 16.73
N ASN A 51 5.93 2.06 16.79
CA ASN A 51 6.30 3.07 15.81
C ASN A 51 7.72 3.62 16.07
N THR A 52 8.72 2.75 15.94
CA THR A 52 10.12 3.01 16.36
C THR A 52 11.12 3.14 15.21
N GLY A 53 10.64 3.17 13.96
CA GLY A 53 11.51 3.38 12.80
C GLY A 53 12.36 4.65 12.93
N GLU A 54 13.52 4.68 12.26
CA GLU A 54 14.41 5.86 12.21
C GLU A 54 13.64 7.12 11.78
N ILE A 55 12.64 6.93 10.91
CA ILE A 55 11.61 7.91 10.60
C ILE A 55 10.26 7.28 10.97
N PRO A 56 9.69 7.64 12.13
CA PRO A 56 8.40 7.10 12.56
C PRO A 56 7.30 7.32 11.52
N ALA A 57 6.43 6.32 11.39
CA ALA A 57 5.24 6.39 10.57
C ALA A 57 4.37 7.55 11.05
N SER A 58 3.94 8.38 10.13
CA SER A 58 3.05 9.51 10.40
C SER A 58 2.20 9.82 9.17
N LEU A 59 1.07 10.50 9.38
CA LEU A 59 0.27 11.00 8.26
C LEU A 59 0.93 12.26 7.69
N PHE A 60 1.07 12.32 6.36
CA PHE A 60 1.54 13.52 5.68
C PHE A 60 0.49 14.62 5.84
N PRO A 61 0.84 15.77 6.43
CA PRO A 61 -0.12 16.82 6.71
C PRO A 61 -0.67 17.41 5.40
N PRO A 62 -1.97 17.75 5.33
CA PRO A 62 -2.49 18.50 4.21
C PRO A 62 -1.73 19.82 4.09
N ILE A 63 -1.35 20.18 2.85
CA ILE A 63 -0.64 21.42 2.58
C ILE A 63 -1.60 22.57 2.93
N ALA A 64 -1.20 23.42 3.87
CA ALA A 64 -1.88 24.69 4.07
C ALA A 64 -1.63 25.56 2.83
N GLU A 65 -2.57 25.55 1.88
CA GLU A 65 -2.54 26.54 0.80
C GLU A 65 -2.73 27.91 1.44
N LYS A 66 -1.70 28.76 1.35
CA LYS A 66 -1.75 30.14 1.84
C LYS A 66 -2.86 30.99 1.21
N TYR A 67 -3.65 30.48 0.26
CA TYR A 67 -4.64 31.29 -0.47
C TYR A 67 -6.01 30.70 -0.76
N HIS A 68 -6.34 29.43 -0.49
CA HIS A 68 -7.74 28.99 -0.57
C HIS A 68 -8.06 27.93 0.50
N ASN A 69 -8.99 28.31 1.37
CA ASN A 69 -9.66 27.51 2.41
C ASN A 69 -8.78 26.49 3.13
N THR A 70 -8.26 26.93 4.28
CA THR A 70 -7.84 26.06 5.37
C THR A 70 -8.88 24.97 5.59
N ILE A 71 -8.56 23.73 5.21
CA ILE A 71 -9.18 22.57 5.85
C ILE A 71 -8.60 22.56 7.26
N SER A 72 -9.30 23.24 8.17
CA SER A 72 -8.99 23.19 9.59
C SER A 72 -9.14 21.73 10.04
N HIS A 73 -8.08 21.13 10.58
CA HIS A 73 -8.12 19.82 11.21
C HIS A 73 -9.01 19.77 12.49
N ASN A 74 -9.71 20.86 12.82
CA ASN A 74 -10.60 20.94 13.97
C ASN A 74 -12.06 20.59 13.67
N ASP A 75 -12.45 20.43 12.40
CA ASP A 75 -13.74 19.82 12.06
C ASP A 75 -13.52 18.32 11.90
N SER A 76 -14.31 17.50 12.60
CA SER A 76 -14.16 16.04 12.61
C SER A 76 -14.20 15.51 11.18
N VAL A 77 -13.03 15.18 10.61
CA VAL A 77 -12.94 14.47 9.34
C VAL A 77 -13.83 13.24 9.47
N PRO A 78 -14.86 13.05 8.63
CA PRO A 78 -15.74 11.89 8.73
C PRO A 78 -14.96 10.68 8.19
N TRP A 79 -14.17 10.05 9.04
CA TRP A 79 -13.42 8.85 8.68
C TRP A 79 -14.36 7.72 8.28
N PRO A 80 -13.95 6.84 7.34
CA PRO A 80 -14.77 5.71 6.90
C PRO A 80 -15.22 4.83 8.07
N ILE A 81 -16.50 4.46 8.03
CA ILE A 81 -17.13 3.60 9.03
C ILE A 81 -16.77 2.13 8.72
N LEU A 82 -16.37 1.40 9.75
CA LEU A 82 -16.17 -0.03 9.74
C LEU A 82 -17.51 -0.75 9.59
N ASN A 83 -17.60 -1.64 8.60
CA ASN A 83 -18.78 -2.46 8.39
C ASN A 83 -18.76 -3.66 9.35
N SER A 84 -19.75 -3.78 10.23
CA SER A 84 -19.89 -4.89 11.17
C SER A 84 -20.48 -6.17 10.53
N SER A 85 -21.11 -6.04 9.36
CA SER A 85 -21.75 -7.14 8.64
C SER A 85 -20.91 -7.69 7.49
N ALA A 86 -19.78 -7.05 7.17
CA ALA A 86 -18.91 -7.41 6.07
C ALA A 86 -17.43 -7.32 6.44
N ARG A 87 -16.58 -7.89 5.60
CA ARG A 87 -15.12 -7.75 5.72
C ARG A 87 -14.70 -6.33 5.32
N ASN A 88 -13.86 -5.71 6.15
CA ASN A 88 -13.19 -4.44 5.90
C ASN A 88 -11.80 -4.70 5.33
N ASN A 89 -11.36 -3.92 4.35
CA ASN A 89 -9.99 -3.98 3.84
C ASN A 89 -9.29 -2.63 4.04
N ILE A 90 -8.12 -2.66 4.67
CA ILE A 90 -7.13 -1.58 4.61
C ILE A 90 -6.25 -1.86 3.40
N LEU A 91 -6.26 -0.97 2.42
CA LEU A 91 -5.51 -1.14 1.18
C LEU A 91 -4.22 -0.32 1.22
N LEU A 92 -3.06 -0.98 1.27
CA LEU A 92 -1.75 -0.35 1.14
C LEU A 92 -1.40 -0.25 -0.35
N TYR A 93 -1.24 0.97 -0.87
CA TYR A 93 -0.79 1.23 -2.24
C TYR A 93 0.61 1.87 -2.25
N PRO A 94 1.66 1.04 -2.34
CA PRO A 94 3.01 1.52 -2.26
C PRO A 94 3.63 1.74 -3.65
N GLY A 95 4.59 2.65 -3.74
CA GLY A 95 5.31 2.88 -4.99
C GLY A 95 6.41 3.93 -4.91
N SER A 96 7.30 3.89 -5.90
CA SER A 96 8.34 4.92 -6.02
C SER A 96 7.78 6.26 -6.48
N PHE A 97 6.68 6.26 -7.25
CA PHE A 97 6.02 7.47 -7.74
C PHE A 97 7.01 8.56 -8.22
N ASN A 98 8.02 8.20 -9.00
CA ASN A 98 9.10 9.10 -9.44
C ASN A 98 9.09 9.28 -10.98
N PRO A 99 8.24 10.17 -11.51
CA PRO A 99 7.22 10.98 -10.82
C PRO A 99 5.87 10.24 -10.70
N PRO A 100 4.92 10.74 -9.88
CA PRO A 100 3.55 10.27 -9.93
C PRO A 100 2.93 10.65 -11.29
N HIS A 101 1.96 9.87 -11.76
CA HIS A 101 1.50 9.97 -13.14
C HIS A 101 0.07 9.46 -13.32
N GLN A 102 -0.51 9.71 -14.50
CA GLN A 102 -1.93 9.44 -14.78
C GLN A 102 -2.31 7.97 -14.54
N GLY A 103 -1.40 7.02 -14.79
CA GLY A 103 -1.63 5.62 -14.44
C GLY A 103 -1.85 5.37 -12.94
N HIS A 104 -1.13 6.09 -12.05
CA HIS A 104 -1.33 5.97 -10.60
C HIS A 104 -2.66 6.58 -10.17
N LEU A 105 -3.00 7.75 -10.72
CA LEU A 105 -4.29 8.41 -10.46
C LEU A 105 -5.46 7.55 -10.94
N ALA A 106 -5.34 6.92 -12.10
CA ALA A 106 -6.35 6.01 -12.62
C ALA A 106 -6.58 4.79 -11.71
N THR A 107 -5.52 4.28 -11.07
CA THR A 107 -5.62 3.23 -10.06
C THR A 107 -6.37 3.71 -8.81
N ILE A 108 -6.02 4.88 -8.27
CA ILE A 108 -6.71 5.48 -7.12
C ILE A 108 -8.20 5.68 -7.43
N ARG A 109 -8.53 6.27 -8.58
CA ARG A 109 -9.90 6.45 -9.07
C ARG A 109 -10.66 5.13 -9.14
N TYR A 110 -10.06 4.12 -9.78
CA TYR A 110 -10.68 2.80 -9.92
C TYR A 110 -11.06 2.20 -8.56
N CYS A 111 -10.12 2.22 -7.61
CA CYS A 111 -10.35 1.70 -6.27
C CYS A 111 -11.39 2.52 -5.50
N SER A 112 -11.41 3.85 -5.67
CA SER A 112 -12.38 4.73 -5.01
C SER A 112 -13.79 4.51 -5.53
N GLU A 113 -13.97 4.50 -6.86
CA GLU A 113 -15.26 4.28 -7.52
C GLU A 113 -15.87 2.91 -7.19
N ARG A 114 -15.02 1.89 -6.96
CA ARG A 114 -15.43 0.50 -6.73
C ARG A 114 -15.17 0.04 -5.30
N ARG A 115 -14.99 0.98 -4.37
CA ARG A 115 -14.55 0.67 -2.99
C ARG A 115 -15.49 -0.30 -2.27
N GLU A 116 -16.80 -0.20 -2.50
CA GLU A 116 -17.80 -1.09 -1.88
C GLU A 116 -17.69 -2.51 -2.43
N GLN A 117 -17.64 -2.65 -3.77
CA GLN A 117 -17.49 -3.94 -4.45
C GLN A 117 -16.14 -4.61 -4.14
N LEU A 118 -15.10 -3.81 -3.88
CA LEU A 118 -13.77 -4.28 -3.46
C LEU A 118 -13.63 -4.45 -1.93
N GLY A 119 -14.65 -4.05 -1.15
CA GLY A 119 -14.59 -4.04 0.32
C GLY A 119 -13.50 -3.15 0.92
N ILE A 120 -13.07 -2.09 0.20
CA ILE A 120 -12.01 -1.17 0.63
C ILE A 120 -12.61 -0.12 1.57
N THR A 121 -12.26 -0.21 2.85
CA THR A 121 -12.69 0.77 3.87
C THR A 121 -11.82 2.02 3.80
N THR A 122 -10.51 1.85 3.64
CA THR A 122 -9.55 2.95 3.52
C THR A 122 -8.35 2.54 2.68
N MET A 123 -7.73 3.49 2.00
CA MET A 123 -6.49 3.32 1.25
C MET A 123 -5.36 4.13 1.90
N PHE A 124 -4.18 3.54 2.00
CA PHE A 124 -2.94 4.19 2.40
C PHE A 124 -1.98 4.22 1.22
N LEU A 125 -1.61 5.41 0.76
CA LEU A 125 -0.60 5.58 -0.28
C LEU A 125 0.76 5.81 0.38
N PHE A 126 1.72 4.94 0.01
CA PHE A 126 3.09 5.01 0.50
C PHE A 126 4.07 5.33 -0.62
N VAL A 127 4.82 6.41 -0.45
CA VAL A 127 5.82 6.86 -1.41
C VAL A 127 7.20 6.44 -0.92
N ASP A 128 7.93 5.62 -1.69
CA ASP A 128 9.27 5.13 -1.30
C ASP A 128 10.21 6.30 -0.89
N PRO A 129 11.03 6.18 0.15
CA PRO A 129 12.10 7.14 0.44
C PRO A 129 13.08 7.29 -0.73
N GLY A 130 13.76 8.44 -0.83
CA GLY A 130 14.72 8.72 -1.92
C GLY A 130 15.82 7.66 -2.03
N SER A 131 16.32 7.16 -0.89
CA SER A 131 17.32 6.08 -0.83
C SER A 131 16.87 4.80 -1.55
N ILE A 132 15.61 4.42 -1.37
CA ILE A 132 14.99 3.26 -2.03
C ILE A 132 14.77 3.51 -3.52
N VAL A 133 14.46 4.75 -3.92
CA VAL A 133 14.36 5.10 -5.35
C VAL A 133 15.72 5.00 -6.03
N THR A 134 16.79 5.47 -5.38
CA THR A 134 18.17 5.43 -5.88
C THR A 134 18.68 4.00 -6.08
N SER A 135 18.38 3.08 -5.15
CA SER A 135 18.88 1.71 -5.22
C SER A 135 18.35 0.92 -6.42
N LYS A 136 17.20 1.33 -6.97
CA LYS A 136 16.51 0.66 -8.09
C LYS A 136 17.15 0.91 -9.47
N LYS A 137 18.27 1.63 -9.57
CA LYS A 137 19.09 1.91 -10.79
C LYS A 137 18.30 1.82 -12.10
N LYS A 138 17.47 2.84 -12.39
CA LYS A 138 16.62 2.88 -13.59
C LYS A 138 17.26 3.70 -14.71
N LYS A 139 17.01 3.30 -15.96
CA LYS A 139 17.36 4.13 -17.13
C LYS A 139 16.64 5.48 -17.07
N TRP A 140 17.38 6.56 -17.32
CA TRP A 140 16.93 7.95 -17.14
C TRP A 140 16.45 8.26 -15.71
N GLY A 141 16.99 7.53 -14.74
CA GLY A 141 16.60 7.59 -13.33
C GLY A 141 17.43 8.58 -12.51
N GLU A 142 18.16 9.50 -13.15
CA GLU A 142 19.08 10.42 -12.47
C GLU A 142 18.33 11.48 -11.66
N ILE A 143 17.13 11.87 -12.12
CA ILE A 143 16.27 12.81 -11.40
C ILE A 143 15.41 12.04 -10.40
N ILE A 144 15.67 12.27 -9.12
CA ILE A 144 14.88 11.71 -8.01
C ILE A 144 14.15 12.85 -7.33
N LEU A 145 12.82 12.84 -7.44
CA LEU A 145 11.97 13.80 -6.75
C LEU A 145 12.03 13.55 -5.24
N PRO A 146 12.22 14.60 -4.42
CA PRO A 146 12.04 14.52 -2.97
C PRO A 146 10.73 13.83 -2.59
N GLN A 147 10.75 13.08 -1.49
CA GLN A 147 9.57 12.31 -1.04
C GLN A 147 8.37 13.23 -0.75
N ASN A 148 8.61 14.36 -0.09
CA ASN A 148 7.58 15.37 0.16
C ASN A 148 6.99 15.92 -1.15
N LEU A 149 7.83 16.26 -2.14
CA LEU A 149 7.35 16.74 -3.44
C LEU A 149 6.43 15.72 -4.12
N ARG A 150 6.73 14.42 -4.01
CA ARG A 150 5.88 13.37 -4.57
C ARG A 150 4.51 13.28 -3.88
N TYR A 151 4.45 13.44 -2.56
CA TYR A 151 3.16 13.58 -1.85
C TYR A 151 2.43 14.86 -2.25
N GLU A 152 3.14 15.99 -2.36
CA GLU A 152 2.55 17.27 -2.76
C GLU A 152 1.93 17.20 -4.16
N LEU A 153 2.60 16.55 -5.11
CA LEU A 153 2.06 16.33 -6.45
C LEU A 153 0.75 15.52 -6.44
N PHE A 154 0.58 14.56 -5.52
CA PHE A 154 -0.69 13.88 -5.31
C PHE A 154 -1.75 14.81 -4.72
N TYR A 155 -1.43 15.52 -3.64
CA TYR A 155 -2.37 16.46 -3.00
C TYR A 155 -2.87 17.53 -3.96
N LYS A 156 -2.03 18.04 -4.86
CA LYS A 156 -2.44 19.04 -5.84
C LYS A 156 -3.48 18.57 -6.86
N VAL A 157 -3.78 17.26 -6.92
CA VAL A 157 -4.92 16.74 -7.68
C VAL A 157 -6.20 16.93 -6.87
N PRO A 158 -7.20 17.71 -7.35
CA PRO A 158 -8.41 18.02 -6.57
C PRO A 158 -9.15 16.78 -6.04
N GLU A 159 -9.29 15.75 -6.87
CA GLU A 159 -9.94 14.50 -6.49
C GLU A 159 -9.18 13.75 -5.39
N VAL A 160 -7.84 13.75 -5.43
CA VAL A 160 -7.02 13.13 -4.38
C VAL A 160 -7.18 13.91 -3.07
N SER A 161 -7.13 15.24 -3.13
CA SER A 161 -7.38 16.09 -1.97
C SER A 161 -8.75 15.84 -1.33
N GLN A 162 -9.79 15.67 -2.13
CA GLN A 162 -11.13 15.31 -1.62
C GLN A 162 -11.16 13.95 -0.94
N LEU A 163 -10.48 12.94 -1.51
CA LEU A 163 -10.38 11.62 -0.90
C LEU A 163 -9.61 11.67 0.42
N VAL A 164 -8.57 12.50 0.52
CA VAL A 164 -7.86 12.72 1.79
C VAL A 164 -8.73 13.45 2.81
N ALA A 165 -9.42 14.51 2.39
CA ALA A 165 -10.34 15.25 3.26
C ALA A 165 -11.50 14.39 3.78
N SER A 166 -11.88 13.33 3.06
CA SER A 166 -12.89 12.35 3.49
C SER A 166 -12.35 11.25 4.42
N GLY A 167 -11.06 11.25 4.73
CA GLY A 167 -10.43 10.18 5.49
C GLY A 167 -10.22 8.87 4.71
N TRP A 168 -10.79 8.70 3.52
CA TRP A 168 -10.72 7.46 2.74
C TRP A 168 -9.32 7.19 2.16
N LEU A 169 -8.59 8.23 1.77
CA LEU A 169 -7.20 8.11 1.34
C LEU A 169 -6.29 8.76 2.38
N GLN A 170 -5.26 8.04 2.80
CA GLN A 170 -4.25 8.53 3.74
C GLN A 170 -2.88 8.46 3.08
N LEU A 171 -2.07 9.50 3.25
CA LEU A 171 -0.69 9.51 2.77
C LEU A 171 0.23 9.27 3.98
N LEU A 172 0.91 8.13 4.03
CA LEU A 172 1.80 7.79 5.16
C LEU A 172 3.25 8.13 4.83
N VAL A 173 3.96 8.79 5.75
CA VAL A 173 5.40 9.14 5.67
C VAL A 173 6.20 8.29 6.65
N GLY A 174 7.42 7.90 6.28
CA GLY A 174 8.31 7.04 7.05
C GLY A 174 8.93 5.96 6.17
N ASP A 175 9.38 4.86 6.77
CA ASP A 175 9.85 3.67 6.08
C ASP A 175 8.74 2.60 5.93
N MET A 176 8.91 1.70 4.96
CA MET A 176 7.90 0.70 4.60
C MET A 176 7.66 -0.31 5.74
N ASP A 177 8.71 -0.79 6.39
CA ASP A 177 8.61 -1.85 7.39
C ASP A 177 7.80 -1.36 8.58
N ASN A 178 8.13 -0.16 9.08
CA ASN A 178 7.40 0.49 10.15
C ASN A 178 5.94 0.82 9.76
N HIS A 179 5.68 1.15 8.49
CA HIS A 179 4.30 1.36 8.02
C HIS A 179 3.48 0.09 8.06
N ILE A 180 4.07 -1.03 7.63
CA ILE A 180 3.39 -2.32 7.69
C ILE A 180 3.15 -2.70 9.15
N GLU A 181 4.10 -2.48 10.05
CA GLU A 181 3.93 -2.72 11.49
C GLU A 181 2.79 -1.88 12.09
N VAL A 182 2.72 -0.59 11.80
CA VAL A 182 1.64 0.29 12.27
C VAL A 182 0.29 -0.12 11.69
N LEU A 183 0.21 -0.43 10.39
CA LEU A 183 -1.02 -0.88 9.77
C LEU A 183 -1.45 -2.25 10.29
N ARG A 184 -0.50 -3.12 10.65
CA ARG A 184 -0.76 -4.40 11.30
C ARG A 184 -1.33 -4.25 12.70
N ALA A 185 -0.68 -3.44 13.52
CA ALA A 185 -1.20 -3.07 14.84
C ALA A 185 -2.61 -2.44 14.73
N THR A 186 -2.85 -1.62 13.69
CA THR A 186 -4.18 -1.09 13.40
C THR A 186 -5.19 -2.20 13.10
N THR A 187 -4.86 -3.15 12.22
CA THR A 187 -5.75 -4.28 11.92
C THR A 187 -6.01 -5.18 13.13
N ASP A 188 -5.02 -5.40 13.98
CA ASP A 188 -5.16 -6.22 15.18
C ASP A 188 -6.12 -5.54 16.17
N LEU A 189 -5.96 -4.24 16.41
CA LEU A 189 -6.84 -3.47 17.26
C LEU A 189 -8.30 -3.42 16.75
N VAL A 190 -8.49 -3.32 15.43
CA VAL A 190 -9.83 -3.36 14.81
C VAL A 190 -10.46 -4.76 14.94
N SER A 191 -9.65 -5.81 14.77
CA SER A 191 -10.07 -7.20 14.94
C SER A 191 -10.46 -7.49 16.39
N GLU A 192 -9.69 -7.00 17.36
CA GLU A 192 -10.00 -7.09 18.80
C GLU A 192 -11.31 -6.38 19.16
N ALA A 193 -11.68 -5.33 18.42
CA ALA A 193 -12.96 -4.64 18.55
C ALA A 193 -14.15 -5.38 17.89
N GLY A 194 -13.91 -6.56 17.28
CA GLY A 194 -14.94 -7.43 16.73
C GLY A 194 -15.24 -7.24 15.24
N TYR A 195 -14.44 -6.43 14.53
CA TYR A 195 -14.62 -6.22 13.09
C TYR A 195 -13.76 -7.18 12.27
N ALA A 196 -14.36 -7.82 11.26
CA ALA A 196 -13.58 -8.55 10.26
C ALA A 196 -12.76 -7.57 9.43
N ILE A 197 -11.43 -7.68 9.47
CA ILE A 197 -10.52 -6.79 8.75
C ILE A 197 -9.31 -7.52 8.15
N LYS A 198 -8.80 -7.00 7.03
CA LYS A 198 -7.57 -7.45 6.37
C LYS A 198 -6.70 -6.27 5.96
N LEU A 199 -5.38 -6.45 6.03
CA LEU A 199 -4.41 -5.60 5.36
C LEU A 199 -4.11 -6.19 3.98
N VAL A 200 -4.42 -5.42 2.94
CA VAL A 200 -4.31 -5.83 1.55
C VAL A 200 -3.28 -4.95 0.85
N GLY A 201 -2.26 -5.55 0.23
CA GLY A 201 -1.29 -4.83 -0.60
C GLY A 201 -1.78 -4.69 -2.04
N LEU A 202 -1.85 -3.48 -2.58
CA LEU A 202 -2.15 -3.23 -3.99
C LEU A 202 -0.87 -3.27 -4.82
N LEU A 203 -0.82 -4.16 -5.80
CA LEU A 203 0.34 -4.33 -6.67
C LEU A 203 0.00 -4.00 -8.13
N GLY A 204 1.00 -3.43 -8.82
CA GLY A 204 0.98 -3.35 -10.27
C GLY A 204 1.04 -4.74 -10.89
N GLY A 205 0.39 -4.93 -12.03
CA GLY A 205 0.43 -6.19 -12.78
C GLY A 205 1.83 -6.64 -13.16
N ASP A 206 2.79 -5.71 -13.26
CA ASP A 206 4.21 -5.97 -13.52
C ASP A 206 4.95 -6.62 -12.36
N LYS A 207 4.30 -6.84 -11.22
CA LYS A 207 4.87 -7.52 -10.04
C LYS A 207 4.65 -9.02 -10.03
N LEU A 208 3.85 -9.57 -10.93
CA LEU A 208 3.73 -11.01 -11.10
C LEU A 208 3.97 -11.36 -12.56
N THR A 209 4.51 -12.54 -12.79
CA THR A 209 4.79 -13.05 -14.13
C THR A 209 4.68 -14.56 -14.17
N VAL A 210 4.34 -15.10 -15.33
CA VAL A 210 4.38 -16.55 -15.57
C VAL A 210 5.80 -17.12 -15.59
N GLU A 211 6.83 -16.25 -15.65
CA GLU A 211 8.23 -16.65 -15.79
C GLU A 211 8.95 -16.88 -14.46
N SER A 212 8.41 -16.39 -13.33
CA SER A 212 9.08 -16.45 -12.04
C SER A 212 8.12 -16.53 -10.85
N ALA A 213 8.64 -17.05 -9.72
CA ALA A 213 7.86 -17.13 -8.50
C ALA A 213 7.74 -15.76 -7.80
N PRO A 214 6.67 -15.48 -7.03
CA PRO A 214 6.40 -14.15 -6.48
C PRO A 214 7.49 -13.53 -5.58
N HIS A 215 8.33 -14.35 -4.94
CA HIS A 215 9.46 -13.88 -4.12
C HIS A 215 10.67 -13.44 -4.95
N VAL A 216 10.69 -13.77 -6.24
CA VAL A 216 11.76 -13.42 -7.19
C VAL A 216 11.35 -12.18 -7.98
N HIS A 217 12.32 -11.48 -8.56
CA HIS A 217 12.06 -10.40 -9.51
C HIS A 217 11.13 -10.89 -10.64
N PRO A 218 10.13 -10.09 -11.06
CA PRO A 218 9.86 -8.69 -10.72
C PRO A 218 9.03 -8.47 -9.45
N GLY A 219 8.52 -9.54 -8.83
CA GLY A 219 7.62 -9.47 -7.68
C GLY A 219 8.29 -9.01 -6.41
N ASN A 220 9.39 -9.66 -6.02
CA ASN A 220 10.08 -9.40 -4.75
C ASN A 220 9.09 -9.32 -3.56
N LEU A 221 7.96 -10.06 -3.57
CA LEU A 221 6.84 -9.81 -2.65
C LEU A 221 7.20 -9.96 -1.17
N GLN A 222 8.28 -10.69 -0.87
CA GLN A 222 8.84 -10.76 0.47
C GLN A 222 9.25 -9.39 1.02
N GLU A 223 9.72 -8.47 0.17
CA GLU A 223 10.11 -7.10 0.54
C GLU A 223 8.91 -6.18 0.82
N TRP A 224 7.70 -6.58 0.41
CA TRP A 224 6.48 -5.80 0.59
C TRP A 224 5.67 -6.28 1.82
N GLY A 225 6.36 -7.03 2.68
CA GLY A 225 6.01 -7.39 4.05
C GLY A 225 4.82 -8.34 4.23
N PRO A 226 4.55 -8.73 5.48
CA PRO A 226 3.52 -9.71 5.81
C PRO A 226 2.12 -9.06 5.74
N VAL A 227 1.64 -8.70 4.54
CA VAL A 227 0.22 -8.39 4.30
C VAL A 227 -0.60 -9.68 4.24
N ASP A 228 -1.93 -9.60 4.40
CA ASP A 228 -2.77 -10.80 4.44
C ASP A 228 -3.01 -11.29 3.01
N GLU A 229 -3.24 -10.32 2.14
CA GLU A 229 -3.66 -10.54 0.77
C GLU A 229 -2.99 -9.49 -0.14
N PHE A 230 -2.78 -9.85 -1.39
CA PHE A 230 -2.38 -8.91 -2.43
C PHE A 230 -3.53 -8.75 -3.42
N LEU A 231 -3.84 -7.53 -3.81
CA LEU A 231 -4.80 -7.22 -4.86
C LEU A 231 -4.06 -6.82 -6.13
N ILE A 232 -4.43 -7.46 -7.24
CA ILE A 232 -3.93 -7.15 -8.58
C ILE A 232 -5.14 -6.91 -9.49
N ILE A 233 -5.03 -5.87 -10.30
CA ILE A 233 -6.06 -5.47 -11.26
C ILE A 233 -5.41 -5.32 -12.64
N ASN A 234 -6.01 -5.92 -13.69
CA ASN A 234 -5.57 -5.68 -15.07
C ASN A 234 -6.30 -4.49 -15.75
N ALA A 235 -7.32 -3.94 -15.08
CA ALA A 235 -8.14 -2.83 -15.57
C ALA A 235 -7.33 -1.57 -15.91
N ARG A 236 -6.16 -1.39 -15.28
CA ARG A 236 -5.28 -0.22 -15.50
C ARG A 236 -3.96 -0.56 -16.18
N ARG A 237 -3.52 -1.82 -16.12
CA ARG A 237 -2.31 -2.29 -16.79
C ARG A 237 -2.46 -3.79 -17.09
N PRO A 238 -2.19 -4.23 -18.33
CA PRO A 238 -2.19 -5.66 -18.65
C PRO A 238 -1.25 -6.47 -17.75
N VAL A 239 -1.58 -7.74 -17.57
CA VAL A 239 -0.76 -8.76 -16.93
C VAL A 239 -0.39 -9.80 -17.98
N ASP A 240 0.74 -10.50 -17.82
CA ASP A 240 1.19 -11.53 -18.75
C ASP A 240 0.54 -12.91 -18.52
N PHE A 241 -0.10 -13.09 -17.37
CA PHE A 241 -0.80 -14.32 -16.99
C PHE A 241 -2.31 -14.29 -17.31
N PHE A 242 -2.82 -13.28 -18.01
CA PHE A 242 -4.22 -13.21 -18.42
C PHE A 242 -4.44 -12.25 -19.60
N ASP A 243 -4.84 -12.79 -20.75
CA ASP A 243 -5.33 -12.03 -21.89
C ASP A 243 -6.89 -12.01 -21.90
N PRO A 244 -7.53 -10.85 -21.69
CA PRO A 244 -8.99 -10.77 -21.68
C PRO A 244 -9.64 -11.18 -23.02
N LYS A 245 -8.91 -11.18 -24.13
CA LYS A 245 -9.47 -11.55 -25.44
C LYS A 245 -9.55 -13.05 -25.67
N THR A 246 -8.63 -13.82 -25.07
CA THR A 246 -8.47 -15.25 -25.36
C THR A 246 -8.72 -16.13 -24.15
N ASP A 247 -8.46 -15.61 -22.95
CA ASP A 247 -8.39 -16.42 -21.75
C ASP A 247 -9.69 -16.40 -20.97
N LYS A 248 -10.17 -17.59 -20.61
CA LYS A 248 -11.32 -17.76 -19.72
C LYS A 248 -10.92 -17.77 -18.23
N ALA A 249 -9.64 -17.98 -17.96
CA ALA A 249 -9.06 -18.06 -16.63
C ALA A 249 -7.59 -17.63 -16.68
N PRO A 250 -7.01 -17.10 -15.59
CA PRO A 250 -5.61 -16.74 -15.56
C PRO A 250 -4.70 -17.98 -15.61
N ILE A 251 -3.53 -17.81 -16.20
CA ILE A 251 -2.45 -18.79 -16.25
C ILE A 251 -1.88 -18.96 -14.83
N ASP A 252 -1.71 -20.20 -14.40
CA ASP A 252 -1.14 -20.52 -13.08
C ASP A 252 0.29 -19.96 -12.94
N LEU A 253 0.54 -19.29 -11.83
CA LEU A 253 1.84 -18.66 -11.55
C LEU A 253 2.81 -19.66 -10.91
N PRO A 254 4.11 -19.65 -11.29
CA PRO A 254 5.13 -20.45 -10.61
C PRO A 254 5.15 -20.17 -9.10
N GLY A 255 5.30 -21.21 -8.29
CA GLY A 255 5.35 -21.06 -6.82
C GLY A 255 4.04 -20.61 -6.18
N CYS A 256 2.90 -20.71 -6.90
CA CYS A 256 1.56 -20.48 -6.37
C CYS A 256 0.70 -21.75 -6.45
N THR A 257 -0.41 -21.77 -5.71
CA THR A 257 -1.49 -22.74 -6.00
C THR A 257 -2.18 -22.39 -7.31
N LYS A 258 -2.98 -23.33 -7.85
CA LYS A 258 -3.86 -23.02 -8.99
C LYS A 258 -4.82 -21.89 -8.68
N TRP A 259 -5.18 -21.12 -9.70
CA TRP A 259 -6.24 -20.12 -9.58
C TRP A 259 -7.59 -20.78 -9.29
N LYS A 260 -8.32 -20.19 -8.35
CA LYS A 260 -9.71 -20.53 -8.04
C LYS A 260 -10.57 -19.30 -8.24
N ARG A 261 -11.70 -19.46 -8.91
CA ARG A 261 -12.70 -18.39 -9.01
C ARG A 261 -13.23 -18.08 -7.60
N GLY A 262 -13.24 -16.81 -7.23
CA GLY A 262 -13.83 -16.33 -6.00
C GLY A 262 -15.36 -16.34 -6.08
N THR A 263 -16.01 -16.41 -4.93
CA THR A 263 -17.47 -16.28 -4.80
C THR A 263 -17.74 -15.17 -3.79
N GLU A 264 -17.59 -13.92 -4.20
CA GLU A 264 -18.05 -12.78 -3.39
C GLU A 264 -19.43 -12.34 -3.91
N LYS A 265 -20.34 -11.98 -2.99
CA LYS A 265 -21.70 -11.53 -3.29
C LYS A 265 -21.63 -10.30 -4.20
N GLY A 266 -21.80 -10.50 -5.50
CA GLY A 266 -21.62 -9.47 -6.52
C GLY A 266 -21.35 -10.05 -7.91
N ASP A 267 -20.90 -11.30 -7.99
CA ASP A 267 -20.61 -11.98 -9.25
C ASP A 267 -21.84 -12.70 -9.89
N GLU A 268 -23.05 -12.55 -9.34
CA GLU A 268 -24.26 -13.31 -9.74
C GLU A 268 -25.34 -12.50 -10.49
N GLU A 269 -25.24 -11.17 -10.57
CA GLU A 269 -26.24 -10.37 -11.30
C GLU A 269 -25.70 -9.94 -12.67
N GLU A 270 -26.25 -10.52 -13.74
CA GLU A 270 -26.08 -10.05 -15.13
C GLU A 270 -26.64 -8.62 -15.27
N GLY A 271 -25.83 -7.61 -14.92
CA GLY A 271 -26.16 -6.20 -15.01
C GLY A 271 -25.13 -5.44 -15.87
N THR A 272 -25.57 -4.95 -17.02
CA THR A 272 -24.92 -3.94 -17.90
C THR A 272 -23.41 -3.68 -17.70
N ILE A 273 -22.59 -4.56 -18.29
CA ILE A 273 -21.25 -4.49 -18.94
C ILE A 273 -20.21 -3.39 -18.56
N ASP A 274 -20.54 -2.23 -17.98
CA ASP A 274 -19.56 -1.17 -17.64
C ASP A 274 -19.30 -0.98 -16.12
N ASN A 275 -20.05 -1.65 -15.24
CA ASN A 275 -20.03 -1.41 -13.78
C ASN A 275 -19.35 -2.50 -12.92
N GLU A 276 -18.76 -3.53 -13.51
CA GLU A 276 -18.20 -4.66 -12.74
C GLU A 276 -16.71 -4.47 -12.41
N VAL A 277 -16.29 -4.95 -11.23
CA VAL A 277 -14.87 -4.97 -10.79
C VAL A 277 -14.04 -5.99 -11.58
N GLY A 278 -14.68 -6.77 -12.45
CA GLY A 278 -14.06 -7.92 -13.09
C GLY A 278 -14.07 -9.16 -12.18
N VAL A 279 -13.93 -10.32 -12.81
CA VAL A 279 -14.09 -11.62 -12.16
C VAL A 279 -12.98 -11.84 -11.14
N LEU A 280 -13.35 -12.23 -9.92
CA LEU A 280 -12.38 -12.51 -8.87
C LEU A 280 -11.73 -13.88 -9.06
N TRP A 281 -10.41 -13.90 -9.02
CA TRP A 281 -9.57 -15.09 -8.96
C TRP A 281 -8.67 -15.02 -7.73
N LYS A 282 -8.46 -16.16 -7.09
CA LYS A 282 -7.61 -16.28 -5.90
C LYS A 282 -6.60 -17.41 -6.08
N CYS A 283 -5.35 -17.18 -5.71
CA CYS A 283 -4.34 -18.21 -5.53
C CYS A 283 -3.50 -17.90 -4.28
N GLN A 284 -2.72 -18.86 -3.80
CA GLN A 284 -1.86 -18.69 -2.64
C GLN A 284 -0.39 -18.68 -3.06
N ALA A 285 0.36 -17.65 -2.65
CA ALA A 285 1.79 -17.52 -2.95
C ALA A 285 2.63 -18.40 -2.00
N LEU A 286 2.88 -19.65 -2.39
CA LEU A 286 3.52 -20.66 -1.53
C LEU A 286 4.98 -20.35 -1.20
N THR A 287 5.62 -19.51 -2.00
CA THR A 287 7.03 -19.14 -1.87
C THR A 287 7.28 -17.85 -1.09
N VAL A 288 6.22 -17.17 -0.65
CA VAL A 288 6.31 -15.94 0.16
C VAL A 288 6.02 -16.28 1.63
N PRO A 289 6.81 -15.78 2.61
CA PRO A 289 6.52 -15.97 4.03
C PRO A 289 5.08 -15.59 4.39
N GLY A 290 4.44 -16.37 5.26
CA GLY A 290 3.02 -16.20 5.59
C GLY A 290 2.04 -16.75 4.54
N LYS A 291 2.52 -17.12 3.35
CA LYS A 291 1.73 -17.68 2.24
C LYS A 291 0.47 -16.83 1.93
N PRO A 292 0.62 -15.53 1.64
CA PRO A 292 -0.50 -14.63 1.43
C PRO A 292 -1.35 -15.06 0.25
N THR A 293 -2.63 -14.65 0.27
CA THR A 293 -3.55 -14.87 -0.85
C THR A 293 -3.37 -13.78 -1.88
N ILE A 294 -3.13 -14.14 -3.14
CA ILE A 294 -3.18 -13.20 -4.26
C ILE A 294 -4.61 -13.20 -4.81
N GLN A 295 -5.24 -12.03 -4.79
CA GLN A 295 -6.49 -11.74 -5.45
C GLN A 295 -6.21 -11.05 -6.79
N PHE A 296 -6.77 -11.58 -7.86
CA PHE A 296 -6.75 -10.98 -9.18
C PHE A 296 -8.16 -10.64 -9.62
N ARG A 297 -8.44 -9.36 -9.91
CA ARG A 297 -9.69 -8.91 -10.49
C ARG A 297 -9.51 -8.80 -12.01
N ALA A 298 -10.02 -9.82 -12.70
CA ALA A 298 -9.91 -9.97 -14.14
C ALA A 298 -10.96 -9.12 -14.85
N SER A 299 -10.55 -7.96 -15.33
CA SER A 299 -11.35 -7.07 -16.18
C SER A 299 -11.21 -7.47 -17.65
N GLN A 300 -12.32 -7.43 -18.37
CA GLN A 300 -12.38 -7.60 -19.83
C GLN A 300 -11.87 -6.37 -20.60
N HIS A 301 -11.83 -5.22 -19.93
CA HIS A 301 -11.37 -3.96 -20.50
C HIS A 301 -10.19 -3.42 -19.70
N SER A 302 -9.10 -3.10 -20.40
CA SER A 302 -7.99 -2.35 -19.83
C SER A 302 -8.08 -0.91 -20.30
N ALA A 303 -8.31 0.01 -19.38
CA ALA A 303 -8.31 1.45 -19.61
C ALA A 303 -6.88 2.03 -19.50
N SER A 304 -5.85 1.21 -19.77
CA SER A 304 -4.47 1.67 -19.81
C SER A 304 -4.30 2.69 -20.93
N ASN A 305 -3.87 3.90 -20.59
CA ASN A 305 -3.51 4.93 -21.56
C ASN A 305 -2.06 4.81 -22.06
N GLY A 306 -1.38 3.69 -21.76
CA GLY A 306 -0.01 3.42 -22.22
C GLY A 306 1.06 4.32 -21.57
N VAL A 307 0.75 5.02 -20.47
CA VAL A 307 1.71 5.89 -19.80
C VAL A 307 2.88 5.07 -19.24
N SER A 308 4.07 5.32 -19.78
CA SER A 308 5.32 4.68 -19.37
C SER A 308 6.14 5.61 -18.49
N SER A 309 6.40 5.22 -17.24
CA SER A 309 7.29 5.98 -16.34
C SER A 309 8.70 6.10 -16.90
N THR A 310 9.15 5.16 -17.74
CA THR A 310 10.44 5.25 -18.44
C THR A 310 10.45 6.37 -19.46
N LYS A 311 9.36 6.53 -20.24
CA LYS A 311 9.25 7.63 -21.20
C LYS A 311 9.14 8.98 -20.50
N ILE A 312 8.40 9.05 -19.39
CA ILE A 312 8.31 10.25 -18.57
C ILE A 312 9.70 10.66 -18.05
N ARG A 313 10.44 9.72 -17.47
CA ARG A 313 11.82 9.94 -17.01
C ARG A 313 12.74 10.45 -18.11
N GLN A 314 12.65 9.83 -19.29
CA GLN A 314 13.40 10.32 -20.47
C GLN A 314 13.10 11.80 -20.75
N ILE A 315 11.82 12.21 -20.74
CA ILE A 315 11.43 13.60 -20.98
C ILE A 315 11.99 14.52 -19.88
N MET A 316 11.86 14.12 -18.61
CA MET A 316 12.38 14.89 -17.47
C MET A 316 13.90 15.09 -17.53
N THR A 317 14.64 14.11 -18.06
CA THR A 317 16.11 14.18 -18.17
C THR A 317 16.55 14.92 -19.43
N GLU A 318 15.97 14.61 -20.59
CA GLU A 318 16.53 14.98 -21.89
C GLU A 318 15.83 16.16 -22.59
N ALA A 319 14.54 16.42 -22.31
CA ALA A 319 13.81 17.46 -23.02
C ALA A 319 14.30 18.87 -22.63
N LEU A 320 14.29 19.81 -23.57
CA LEU A 320 14.52 21.23 -23.31
C LEU A 320 13.46 21.82 -22.39
N ASP A 321 13.81 22.85 -21.62
CA ASP A 321 12.92 23.47 -20.63
C ASP A 321 11.60 23.93 -21.27
N GLU A 322 11.63 24.53 -22.48
CA GLU A 322 10.41 24.97 -23.19
C GLU A 322 9.52 23.82 -23.68
N LYS A 323 10.04 22.58 -23.73
CA LYS A 323 9.33 21.38 -24.21
C LYS A 323 8.84 20.49 -23.07
N LEU A 324 9.22 20.78 -21.83
CA LEU A 324 8.85 19.96 -20.67
C LEU A 324 7.33 19.89 -20.51
N MET A 325 6.63 21.02 -20.56
CA MET A 325 5.18 21.06 -20.37
C MET A 325 4.45 20.22 -21.41
N ASP A 326 4.75 20.44 -22.70
CA ASP A 326 4.11 19.69 -23.79
C ASP A 326 4.39 18.18 -23.71
N GLY A 327 5.59 17.80 -23.28
CA GLY A 327 5.95 16.39 -23.10
C GLY A 327 5.27 15.72 -21.91
N LEU A 328 4.96 16.48 -20.84
CA LEU A 328 4.54 15.93 -19.55
C LEU A 328 3.04 16.08 -19.25
N LYS A 329 2.35 17.12 -19.77
CA LYS A 329 0.99 17.52 -19.35
C LYS A 329 -0.05 16.38 -19.27
N ASP A 330 -0.06 15.48 -20.25
CA ASP A 330 -1.03 14.37 -20.32
C ASP A 330 -0.50 13.07 -19.69
N LYS A 331 0.73 13.09 -19.15
CA LYS A 331 1.43 11.89 -18.66
C LYS A 331 1.54 11.91 -17.15
N VAL A 332 1.95 13.02 -16.57
CA VAL A 332 2.13 13.17 -15.12
C VAL A 332 0.87 13.73 -14.46
N ILE A 333 0.79 13.63 -13.14
CA ILE A 333 -0.19 14.44 -12.38
C ILE A 333 0.46 15.75 -11.97
N SER A 334 -0.34 16.80 -11.81
CA SER A 334 0.14 18.11 -11.33
C SER A 334 1.33 18.63 -12.15
N ALA A 335 1.21 18.52 -13.49
CA ALA A 335 2.32 18.72 -14.42
C ALA A 335 2.97 20.10 -14.31
N GLU A 336 2.16 21.14 -14.10
CA GLU A 336 2.66 22.51 -13.93
C GLU A 336 3.66 22.62 -12.78
N PHE A 337 3.31 22.05 -11.63
CA PHE A 337 4.16 22.06 -10.43
C PHE A 337 5.44 21.23 -10.63
N LEU A 338 5.34 20.09 -11.32
CA LEU A 338 6.52 19.28 -11.65
C LEU A 338 7.46 20.03 -12.60
N VAL A 339 6.93 20.68 -13.63
CA VAL A 339 7.72 21.43 -14.62
C VAL A 339 8.42 22.62 -13.96
N GLU A 340 7.71 23.38 -13.12
CA GLU A 340 8.30 24.48 -12.35
C GLU A 340 9.48 23.99 -11.50
N TRP A 341 9.29 22.90 -10.76
CA TRP A 341 10.34 22.31 -9.95
C TRP A 341 11.55 21.86 -10.80
N LEU A 342 11.31 21.20 -11.94
CA LEU A 342 12.37 20.73 -12.84
C LEU A 342 13.23 21.89 -13.38
N ILE A 343 12.59 22.99 -13.81
CA ILE A 343 13.28 24.17 -14.31
C ILE A 343 14.15 24.79 -13.20
N LEU A 344 13.61 24.93 -11.99
CA LEU A 344 14.36 25.44 -10.84
C LEU A 344 15.59 24.58 -10.53
N GLN A 345 15.43 23.25 -10.51
CA GLN A 345 16.53 22.32 -10.24
C GLN A 345 17.62 22.33 -11.32
N ARG A 346 17.23 22.41 -12.58
CA ARG A 346 18.18 22.52 -13.71
C ARG A 346 18.97 23.82 -13.65
N ASN A 347 18.31 24.94 -13.32
CA ASN A 347 18.96 26.23 -13.16
C ASN A 347 19.94 26.26 -11.99
N GLN A 348 19.60 25.61 -10.86
CA GLN A 348 20.54 25.45 -9.74
C GLN A 348 21.76 24.63 -10.14
N SER A 349 21.56 23.51 -10.85
CA SER A 349 22.65 22.65 -11.33
C SER A 349 23.59 23.38 -12.31
N ARG A 350 23.04 24.20 -13.23
CA ARG A 350 23.82 25.02 -14.17
C ARG A 350 24.73 26.02 -13.42
N LYS A 351 24.18 26.76 -12.45
CA LYS A 351 24.95 27.72 -11.63
C LYS A 351 26.13 27.08 -10.90
N VAL A 352 25.91 25.92 -10.28
CA VAL A 352 26.98 25.18 -9.56
C VAL A 352 28.05 24.68 -10.53
N SER A 353 27.67 24.32 -11.76
CA SER A 353 28.61 23.85 -12.78
C SER A 353 29.46 25.01 -13.32
N ASP A 354 28.87 26.19 -13.51
CA ASP A 354 29.58 27.39 -13.92
C ASP A 354 30.59 27.83 -12.85
N GLU A 355 30.21 27.87 -11.57
CA GLU A 355 31.11 28.20 -10.46
C GLU A 355 32.32 27.24 -10.37
N LYS A 356 32.13 25.94 -10.65
CA LYS A 356 33.21 24.96 -10.69
C LYS A 356 34.11 25.08 -11.93
N ALA A 357 33.64 25.71 -13.01
CA ALA A 357 34.44 25.93 -14.21
C ALA A 357 35.37 27.16 -14.09
N PHE A 358 35.17 28.00 -13.07
CA PHE A 358 35.97 29.19 -12.79
C PHE A 358 37.03 29.01 -11.68
N ILE A 359 37.11 27.81 -11.09
CA ILE A 359 38.15 27.40 -10.11
C ILE A 359 39.10 26.44 -10.80
#